data_AF-A0A821YSY7-F1
#
_entry.id   AF-A0A821YSY7-F1
#
_cell.length_a   1.000
_cell.length_b   1.000
_cell.length_c   1.000
_cell.angle_alpha   90.00
_cell.angle_beta   90.00
_cell.angle_gamma   90.00
#
_symmetry.space_group_name_H-M   'P 1'
#
loop_
_entity.id
_entity.type
_entity.pdbx_description
1 polymer ?
#
loop_
_entity_poly.entity_id
_entity_poly.type
_entity_poly.pdbx_seq_one_letter_code
_entity_poly.pdbx_strand_id
1 'polypeptide(L)'
;MTESIVLNDDMILPSSFLQKHPMLKCLINLYRTIDDQNNEDNSENTSFLNYFLDNISSNLCRSKNAYRYNEPVLRFAMAFHVLSGNIAYEFVRLNVPGVLPALSTLQGHPLNKQHRMKEAEFRFDSLSAHMNSLKTNIAFAAEDCTAVIKKISYDSFTNSFVGLVPPLNDGIPTTLHYQTDSFKKLREWFSNEDRSHLINIHMIQPITNMQIAPNPFLLSAFGTNNKYEAIDIIRRWIWIFEQSSLQDIRIVGFSTDGDPKYMRAMRLVTGFFASLPNIKLNSYTNAFHVKIPKDWNWYFLGDSHLFLCFQDATHLCTKLRNRLLSRTANMLIGNHCISI
;
A
#
# COMPACT_ATOMS: atom_id res chain seq x y z
N MET A 1 -0.75 -44.14 30.58
CA MET A 1 -1.92 -43.55 29.90
C MET A 1 -1.41 -42.44 28.99
N THR A 2 -1.51 -42.64 27.69
CA THR A 2 -1.08 -41.68 26.67
C THR A 2 -2.19 -40.65 26.46
N GLU A 3 -1.98 -39.42 26.90
CA GLU A 3 -2.90 -38.29 26.66
C GLU A 3 -2.97 -37.99 25.15
N SER A 4 -3.99 -38.52 24.48
CA SER A 4 -4.44 -38.04 23.18
C SER A 4 -5.21 -36.74 23.37
N ILE A 5 -4.86 -35.71 22.59
CA ILE A 5 -5.62 -34.47 22.55
C ILE A 5 -6.80 -34.68 21.60
N VAL A 6 -8.01 -34.85 22.16
CA VAL A 6 -9.27 -34.85 21.41
C VAL A 6 -9.64 -33.40 21.15
N LEU A 7 -9.74 -33.02 19.88
CA LEU A 7 -9.95 -31.64 19.44
C LEU A 7 -11.42 -31.34 19.09
N ASN A 8 -12.22 -32.39 18.85
CA ASN A 8 -13.69 -32.48 18.79
C ASN A 8 -14.07 -33.98 18.59
N ASP A 9 -15.35 -34.35 18.64
CA ASP A 9 -15.87 -35.74 18.75
C ASP A 9 -15.30 -36.80 17.78
N ASP A 10 -14.59 -36.42 16.71
CA ASP A 10 -13.96 -37.35 15.76
C ASP A 10 -12.46 -37.08 15.46
N MET A 11 -11.78 -36.15 16.15
CA MET A 11 -10.40 -35.75 15.80
C MET A 11 -9.35 -36.01 16.88
N ILE A 12 -8.41 -36.92 16.58
CA ILE A 12 -7.32 -37.33 17.48
C ILE A 12 -5.96 -37.10 16.81
N LEU A 13 -5.20 -36.11 17.30
CA LEU A 13 -3.76 -36.03 17.00
C LEU A 13 -3.02 -37.08 17.85
N PRO A 14 -2.17 -37.94 17.25
CA PRO A 14 -1.43 -38.94 18.01
C PRO A 14 -0.55 -38.28 19.09
N SER A 15 -0.64 -38.76 20.32
CA SER A 15 0.17 -38.27 21.46
C SER A 15 1.68 -38.36 21.17
N SER A 16 2.09 -39.40 20.44
CA SER A 16 3.47 -39.59 19.96
C SER A 16 3.93 -38.52 18.97
N PHE A 17 3.02 -37.93 18.20
CA PHE A 17 3.31 -36.81 17.30
C PHE A 17 3.50 -35.52 18.09
N LEU A 18 2.59 -35.22 19.02
CA LEU A 18 2.67 -34.03 19.88
C LEU A 18 3.91 -34.03 20.78
N GLN A 19 4.36 -35.20 21.24
CA GLN A 19 5.62 -35.34 21.98
C GLN A 19 6.86 -35.05 21.12
N LYS A 20 6.82 -35.37 19.82
CA LYS A 20 7.90 -35.06 18.87
C LYS A 20 7.91 -33.58 18.44
N HIS A 21 6.80 -32.88 18.58
CA HIS A 21 6.64 -31.48 18.17
C HIS A 21 6.17 -30.62 19.35
N PRO A 22 7.04 -30.34 20.34
CA PRO A 22 6.68 -29.61 21.56
C PRO A 22 6.14 -28.20 21.29
N MET A 23 6.59 -27.54 20.22
CA MET A 23 6.03 -26.24 19.82
C MET A 23 4.57 -26.32 19.41
N LEU A 24 4.18 -27.37 18.67
CA LEU A 24 2.78 -27.56 18.28
C LEU A 24 1.92 -27.86 19.51
N LYS A 25 2.44 -28.68 20.45
CA LYS A 25 1.77 -28.95 21.73
C LYS A 25 1.56 -27.66 22.54
N CYS A 26 2.59 -26.82 22.67
CA CYS A 26 2.47 -25.52 23.34
C CYS A 26 1.44 -24.61 22.66
N LEU A 27 1.44 -24.56 21.31
CA LEU A 27 0.50 -23.75 20.56
C LEU A 27 -0.96 -24.20 20.78
N ILE A 28 -1.22 -25.50 20.71
CA ILE A 28 -2.55 -26.08 20.99
C ILE A 28 -2.99 -25.74 22.42
N ASN A 29 -2.10 -25.89 23.40
CA ASN A 29 -2.42 -25.60 24.80
C ASN A 29 -2.68 -24.10 25.05
N LEU A 30 -1.88 -23.22 24.44
CA LEU A 30 -2.08 -21.77 24.51
C LEU A 30 -3.46 -21.40 23.97
N TYR A 31 -3.82 -21.93 22.79
CA TYR A 31 -5.12 -21.66 22.18
C TYR A 31 -6.28 -22.15 23.04
N ARG A 32 -6.21 -23.36 23.60
CA ARG A 32 -7.23 -23.88 24.53
C ARG A 32 -7.41 -22.97 25.74
N THR A 33 -6.30 -22.49 26.30
CA THR A 33 -6.33 -21.58 27.44
C THR A 33 -7.02 -20.26 27.09
N ILE A 34 -6.83 -19.75 25.86
CA ILE A 34 -7.49 -18.54 25.37
C ILE A 34 -8.99 -18.79 25.11
N ASP A 35 -9.35 -19.97 24.62
CA ASP A 35 -10.74 -20.34 24.33
C ASP A 35 -11.55 -20.53 25.62
N ASP A 36 -10.98 -21.25 26.61
CA ASP A 36 -11.58 -21.47 27.93
C ASP A 36 -11.84 -20.16 28.69
N GLN A 37 -11.04 -19.12 28.41
CA GLN A 37 -11.18 -17.78 29.01
C GLN A 37 -12.23 -16.89 28.31
N ASN A 38 -12.65 -17.20 27.08
CA ASN A 38 -13.56 -16.39 26.27
C ASN A 38 -15.00 -16.96 26.22
N ASN A 39 -15.39 -17.77 27.21
CA ASN A 39 -16.64 -18.54 27.28
C ASN A 39 -17.98 -17.76 27.34
N GLU A 40 -18.02 -16.49 26.93
CA GLU A 40 -19.27 -15.77 26.69
C GLU A 40 -19.24 -15.12 25.28
N ASP A 41 -20.04 -15.69 24.36
CA ASP A 41 -20.55 -15.08 23.11
C ASP A 41 -19.73 -15.01 21.80
N ASN A 42 -18.62 -15.74 21.61
CA ASN A 42 -17.93 -15.74 20.29
C ASN A 42 -17.87 -17.10 19.59
N SER A 43 -18.98 -17.51 18.97
CA SER A 43 -19.06 -18.69 18.10
C SER A 43 -18.25 -18.58 16.78
N GLU A 44 -17.69 -17.41 16.45
CA GLU A 44 -16.91 -17.20 15.22
C GLU A 44 -15.38 -17.41 15.40
N ASN A 45 -14.85 -17.22 16.62
CA ASN A 45 -13.40 -17.30 16.90
C ASN A 45 -12.84 -18.74 16.88
N THR A 46 -13.71 -19.74 16.98
CA THR A 46 -13.35 -21.17 16.89
C THR A 46 -13.13 -21.65 15.45
N SER A 47 -13.39 -20.83 14.42
CA SER A 47 -13.35 -21.29 13.03
C SER A 47 -11.94 -21.59 12.51
N PHE A 48 -10.98 -20.66 12.64
CA PHE A 48 -9.66 -20.83 12.01
C PHE A 48 -8.81 -21.92 12.66
N LEU A 49 -8.77 -21.99 14.00
CA LEU A 49 -7.96 -23.00 14.68
C LEU A 49 -8.44 -24.41 14.34
N ASN A 50 -9.75 -24.63 14.27
CA ASN A 50 -10.33 -25.89 13.81
C ASN A 50 -9.90 -26.18 12.36
N TYR A 51 -10.06 -25.21 11.44
CA TYR A 51 -9.55 -25.36 10.07
C TYR A 51 -8.05 -25.66 10.00
N PHE A 52 -7.26 -25.11 10.91
CA PHE A 52 -5.81 -25.29 10.97
C PHE A 52 -5.44 -26.69 11.47
N LEU A 53 -6.07 -27.13 12.56
CA LEU A 53 -5.84 -28.46 13.16
C LEU A 53 -6.38 -29.59 12.29
N ASP A 54 -7.54 -29.39 11.65
CA ASP A 54 -8.11 -30.32 10.66
C ASP A 54 -7.15 -30.50 9.49
N ASN A 55 -6.55 -29.39 9.03
CA ASN A 55 -5.61 -29.42 7.92
C ASN A 55 -4.34 -30.21 8.26
N ILE A 56 -3.79 -29.98 9.46
CA ILE A 56 -2.62 -30.71 9.97
C ILE A 56 -2.95 -32.19 10.06
N SER A 57 -4.04 -32.56 10.75
CA SER A 57 -4.44 -33.96 10.94
C SER A 57 -4.64 -34.67 9.60
N SER A 58 -5.34 -34.01 8.67
CA SER A 58 -5.55 -34.53 7.31
C SER A 58 -4.24 -34.72 6.54
N ASN A 59 -3.28 -33.81 6.69
CA ASN A 59 -1.99 -33.91 6.00
C ASN A 59 -1.07 -34.96 6.63
N LEU A 60 -1.15 -35.20 7.94
CA LEU A 60 -0.40 -36.28 8.59
C LEU A 60 -0.83 -37.66 8.12
N CYS A 61 -2.09 -37.82 7.71
CA CYS A 61 -2.59 -39.05 7.08
C CYS A 61 -2.19 -39.18 5.60
N ARG A 62 -1.55 -38.17 5.00
CA ARG A 62 -1.14 -38.15 3.59
C ARG A 62 0.36 -38.31 3.45
N SER A 63 0.80 -38.75 2.27
CA SER A 63 2.22 -38.68 1.91
C SER A 63 2.66 -37.21 1.78
N LYS A 64 3.94 -36.94 2.05
CA LYS A 64 4.50 -35.58 2.02
C LYS A 64 4.25 -34.82 0.71
N ASN A 65 4.20 -35.54 -0.41
CA ASN A 65 3.96 -34.96 -1.73
C ASN A 65 2.47 -34.74 -2.05
N ALA A 66 1.57 -35.18 -1.16
CA ALA A 66 0.12 -35.10 -1.33
C ALA A 66 -0.56 -34.14 -0.33
N TYR A 67 0.22 -33.35 0.41
CA TYR A 67 -0.33 -32.35 1.33
C TYR A 67 -1.24 -31.36 0.59
N ARG A 68 -2.38 -31.02 1.22
CA ARG A 68 -3.33 -30.04 0.71
C ARG A 68 -3.71 -29.09 1.83
N TYR A 69 -3.81 -27.82 1.47
CA TYR A 69 -4.09 -26.73 2.39
C TYR A 69 -5.43 -26.11 2.03
N ASN A 70 -6.27 -25.84 3.04
CA ASN A 70 -7.51 -25.10 2.83
C ASN A 70 -7.20 -23.59 2.68
N GLU A 71 -8.16 -22.86 2.13
CA GLU A 71 -8.00 -21.42 1.86
C GLU A 71 -7.63 -20.59 3.12
N PRO A 72 -8.24 -20.81 4.30
CA PRO A 72 -7.83 -20.08 5.50
C PRO A 72 -6.37 -20.32 5.87
N VAL A 73 -5.87 -21.58 5.81
CA VAL A 73 -4.47 -21.91 6.11
C VAL A 73 -3.53 -21.30 5.08
N LEU A 74 -3.92 -21.26 3.81
CA LEU A 74 -3.13 -20.62 2.75
C LEU A 74 -3.00 -19.11 2.99
N ARG A 75 -4.09 -18.43 3.35
CA ARG A 75 -4.09 -17.00 3.70
C ARG A 75 -3.23 -16.71 4.93
N PHE A 76 -3.37 -17.53 5.97
CA PHE A 76 -2.51 -17.45 7.15
C PHE A 76 -1.04 -17.64 6.79
N ALA A 77 -0.72 -18.67 6.01
CA ALA A 77 0.64 -18.95 5.58
C ALA A 77 1.24 -17.80 4.76
N MET A 78 0.46 -17.16 3.88
CA MET A 78 0.88 -15.95 3.16
C MET A 78 1.17 -14.80 4.10
N ALA A 79 0.24 -14.48 5.01
CA ALA A 79 0.43 -13.41 5.98
C ALA A 79 1.66 -13.67 6.87
N PHE A 80 1.82 -14.91 7.36
CA PHE A 80 2.97 -15.32 8.14
C PHE A 80 4.27 -15.20 7.35
N HIS A 81 4.30 -15.63 6.09
CA HIS A 81 5.48 -15.48 5.23
C HIS A 81 5.88 -14.00 5.04
N VAL A 82 4.90 -13.13 4.78
CA VAL A 82 5.12 -11.69 4.60
C VAL A 82 5.62 -11.03 5.90
N LEU A 83 5.02 -11.35 7.04
CA LEU A 83 5.33 -10.70 8.32
C LEU A 83 6.58 -11.26 9.00
N SER A 84 6.79 -12.57 8.95
CA SER A 84 7.94 -13.22 9.63
C SER A 84 9.17 -13.35 8.74
N GLY A 85 9.01 -13.22 7.42
CA GLY A 85 10.07 -13.41 6.44
C GLY A 85 10.38 -14.88 6.16
N ASN A 86 11.25 -15.10 5.16
CA ASN A 86 11.51 -16.41 4.60
C ASN A 86 12.12 -17.40 5.61
N ILE A 87 13.06 -16.94 6.44
CA ILE A 87 13.80 -17.81 7.36
C ILE A 87 12.86 -18.37 8.44
N ALA A 88 12.07 -17.51 9.08
CA ALA A 88 11.13 -17.92 10.11
C ALA A 88 10.03 -18.82 9.53
N TYR A 89 9.51 -18.47 8.36
CA TYR A 89 8.52 -19.29 7.66
C TYR A 89 9.03 -20.71 7.37
N GLU A 90 10.21 -20.83 6.74
CA GLU A 90 10.82 -22.12 6.42
C GLU A 90 11.21 -22.91 7.67
N PHE A 91 11.67 -22.23 8.72
CA PHE A 91 11.96 -22.88 10.01
C PHE A 91 10.72 -23.57 10.57
N VAL A 92 9.59 -22.88 10.65
CA VAL A 92 8.33 -23.49 11.14
C VAL A 92 7.88 -24.61 10.21
N ARG A 93 7.91 -24.38 8.88
CA ARG A 93 7.48 -25.35 7.87
C ARG A 93 8.26 -26.67 7.94
N LEU A 94 9.57 -26.60 8.16
CA LEU A 94 10.43 -27.78 8.20
C LEU A 94 10.35 -28.52 9.54
N ASN A 95 10.10 -27.82 10.64
CA ASN A 95 10.05 -28.40 11.98
C ASN A 95 8.67 -28.93 12.39
N VAL A 96 7.60 -28.54 11.69
CA VAL A 96 6.24 -29.03 11.94
C VAL A 96 5.60 -29.52 10.63
N PRO A 97 5.70 -30.83 10.31
CA PRO A 97 5.21 -31.39 9.05
C PRO A 97 3.71 -31.15 8.84
N GLY A 98 3.33 -30.76 7.62
CA GLY A 98 1.93 -30.62 7.22
C GLY A 98 1.22 -29.35 7.71
N VAL A 99 1.92 -28.51 8.47
CA VAL A 99 1.39 -27.23 9.00
C VAL A 99 1.39 -26.12 7.96
N LEU A 100 2.49 -25.96 7.24
CA LEU A 100 2.67 -24.86 6.29
C LEU A 100 2.96 -25.37 4.87
N PRO A 101 2.37 -24.74 3.84
CA PRO A 101 2.64 -25.06 2.45
C PRO A 101 4.07 -24.72 2.04
N ALA A 102 4.59 -25.42 1.02
CA ALA A 102 5.85 -25.04 0.39
C ALA A 102 5.73 -23.67 -0.31
N LEU A 103 6.85 -22.96 -0.46
CA LEU A 103 6.85 -21.65 -1.12
C LEU A 103 6.34 -21.71 -2.56
N SER A 104 6.61 -22.80 -3.29
CA SER A 104 6.08 -23.01 -4.64
C SER A 104 4.54 -23.09 -4.65
N THR A 105 3.95 -23.70 -3.64
CA THR A 105 2.49 -23.76 -3.45
C THR A 105 1.93 -22.37 -3.15
N LEU A 106 2.60 -21.59 -2.29
CA LEU A 106 2.20 -20.19 -2.04
C LEU A 106 2.30 -19.34 -3.30
N GLN A 107 3.43 -19.37 -4.00
CA GLN A 107 3.68 -18.60 -5.22
C GLN A 107 2.71 -18.96 -6.35
N GLY A 108 2.34 -20.23 -6.48
CA GLY A 108 1.37 -20.70 -7.46
C GLY A 108 -0.09 -20.33 -7.15
N HIS A 109 -0.37 -19.88 -5.93
CA HIS A 109 -1.73 -19.64 -5.44
C HIS A 109 -2.45 -18.52 -6.20
N PRO A 110 -3.75 -18.66 -6.53
CA PRO A 110 -4.51 -17.65 -7.26
C PRO A 110 -4.49 -16.27 -6.63
N LEU A 111 -4.48 -16.16 -5.29
CA LEU A 111 -4.41 -14.86 -4.61
C LEU A 111 -3.17 -14.04 -5.00
N ASN A 112 -2.02 -14.69 -5.17
CA ASN A 112 -0.79 -14.03 -5.60
C ASN A 112 -0.87 -13.55 -7.06
N LYS A 113 -1.71 -14.19 -7.88
CA LYS A 113 -1.92 -13.80 -9.28
C LYS A 113 -2.99 -12.71 -9.42
N GLN A 114 -4.07 -12.80 -8.64
CA GLN A 114 -5.20 -11.86 -8.69
C GLN A 114 -4.85 -10.47 -8.17
N HIS A 115 -3.93 -10.36 -7.20
CA HIS A 115 -3.56 -9.08 -6.58
C HIS A 115 -2.23 -8.53 -7.09
N ARG A 116 -1.71 -9.10 -8.19
CA ARG A 116 -0.44 -8.63 -8.77
C ARG A 116 -0.65 -7.25 -9.37
N MET A 117 0.13 -6.29 -8.90
CA MET A 117 0.11 -4.92 -9.42
C MET A 117 0.86 -4.86 -10.74
N LYS A 118 0.29 -4.15 -11.71
CA LYS A 118 0.99 -3.79 -12.95
C LYS A 118 1.59 -2.39 -12.82
N GLU A 119 2.72 -2.18 -13.46
CA GLU A 119 3.31 -0.84 -13.56
C GLU A 119 2.32 0.13 -14.23
N ALA A 120 2.21 1.33 -13.67
CA ALA A 120 1.36 2.43 -14.16
C ALA A 120 -0.16 2.18 -14.10
N GLU A 121 -0.63 1.03 -13.60
CA GLU A 121 -2.05 0.74 -13.43
C GLU A 121 -2.62 1.45 -12.19
N PHE A 122 -3.66 2.26 -12.39
CA PHE A 122 -4.44 2.86 -11.30
C PHE A 122 -5.62 1.97 -10.94
N ARG A 123 -5.65 1.48 -9.70
CA ARG A 123 -6.56 0.42 -9.26
C ARG A 123 -7.82 0.94 -8.58
N PHE A 124 -8.60 1.79 -9.27
CA PHE A 124 -9.80 2.41 -8.69
C PHE A 124 -10.88 1.41 -8.25
N ASP A 125 -11.08 0.31 -8.97
CA ASP A 125 -12.06 -0.73 -8.57
C ASP A 125 -11.63 -1.42 -7.26
N SER A 126 -10.34 -1.72 -7.13
CA SER A 126 -9.78 -2.29 -5.89
C SER A 126 -9.83 -1.28 -4.74
N LEU A 127 -9.61 0.01 -5.03
CA LEU A 127 -9.76 1.08 -4.04
C LEU A 127 -11.22 1.15 -3.55
N SER A 128 -12.19 1.10 -4.45
CA SER A 128 -13.62 1.07 -4.11
C SER A 128 -13.96 -0.10 -3.18
N ALA A 129 -13.52 -1.31 -3.51
CA ALA A 129 -13.70 -2.48 -2.65
C ALA A 129 -13.04 -2.30 -1.26
N HIS A 130 -11.83 -1.71 -1.20
CA HIS A 130 -11.13 -1.42 0.05
C HIS A 130 -11.89 -0.40 0.91
N MET A 131 -12.31 0.72 0.33
CA MET A 131 -13.05 1.77 1.01
C MET A 131 -14.40 1.26 1.55
N ASN A 132 -15.12 0.45 0.76
CA ASN A 132 -16.36 -0.21 1.17
C ASN A 132 -16.17 -1.15 2.37
N SER A 133 -15.08 -1.91 2.39
CA SER A 133 -14.76 -2.80 3.52
C SER A 133 -14.55 -2.03 4.84
N LEU A 134 -14.06 -0.79 4.73
CA LEU A 134 -13.83 0.13 5.84
C LEU A 134 -15.04 1.01 6.17
N LYS A 135 -16.13 0.90 5.39
CA LYS A 135 -17.35 1.71 5.54
C LYS A 135 -17.05 3.21 5.55
N THR A 136 -16.14 3.65 4.69
CA THR A 136 -15.83 5.07 4.48
C THR A 136 -15.77 5.38 3.00
N ASN A 137 -16.07 6.62 2.66
CA ASN A 137 -15.94 7.15 1.31
C ASN A 137 -15.04 8.39 1.26
N ILE A 138 -14.37 8.73 2.35
CA ILE A 138 -13.51 9.91 2.44
C ILE A 138 -12.05 9.46 2.55
N ALA A 139 -11.18 10.02 1.72
CA ALA A 139 -9.77 9.64 1.70
C ALA A 139 -8.85 10.84 1.45
N PHE A 140 -7.59 10.65 1.81
CA PHE A 140 -6.50 11.58 1.54
C PHE A 140 -5.48 10.90 0.61
N ALA A 141 -4.98 11.60 -0.39
CA ALA A 141 -4.00 11.05 -1.32
C ALA A 141 -2.58 11.52 -0.96
N ALA A 142 -1.60 10.64 -1.09
CA ALA A 142 -0.19 10.98 -0.95
C ALA A 142 0.57 10.59 -2.22
N GLU A 143 1.44 11.47 -2.70
CA GLU A 143 2.32 11.22 -3.83
C GLU A 143 3.77 11.51 -3.43
N ASP A 144 4.65 10.53 -3.64
CA ASP A 144 6.08 10.68 -3.41
C ASP A 144 6.90 9.78 -4.36
N CYS A 145 8.19 10.06 -4.45
CA CYS A 145 9.13 9.31 -5.26
C CYS A 145 10.22 8.66 -4.38
N THR A 146 10.47 7.37 -4.58
CA THR A 146 11.58 6.65 -3.92
C THR A 146 12.61 6.18 -4.93
N ALA A 147 13.88 6.21 -4.55
CA ALA A 147 14.98 5.77 -5.41
C ALA A 147 14.96 4.26 -5.61
N VAL A 148 15.27 3.82 -6.83
CA VAL A 148 15.38 2.41 -7.18
C VAL A 148 16.61 2.11 -8.02
N ILE A 149 17.04 0.85 -7.99
CA ILE A 149 18.11 0.35 -8.83
C ILE A 149 17.64 0.37 -10.29
N LYS A 150 18.42 1.00 -11.17
CA LYS A 150 18.17 1.05 -12.63
C LYS A 150 18.28 -0.33 -13.27
N LYS A 151 17.24 -1.14 -13.13
CA LYS A 151 17.17 -2.51 -13.65
C LYS A 151 15.90 -2.71 -14.46
N ILE A 152 16.07 -3.18 -15.69
CA ILE A 152 14.95 -3.63 -16.53
C ILE A 152 14.70 -5.11 -16.21
N SER A 153 13.44 -5.47 -15.96
CA SER A 153 13.02 -6.85 -15.71
C SER A 153 11.90 -7.21 -16.66
N TYR A 154 11.93 -8.44 -17.17
CA TYR A 154 10.86 -8.99 -17.99
C TYR A 154 9.75 -9.56 -17.10
N ASP A 155 8.50 -9.18 -17.36
CA ASP A 155 7.33 -9.80 -16.79
C ASP A 155 6.70 -10.76 -17.80
N SER A 156 6.85 -12.06 -17.54
CA SER A 156 6.31 -13.12 -18.40
C SER A 156 4.79 -13.19 -18.40
N PHE A 157 4.11 -12.60 -17.41
CA PHE A 157 2.65 -12.68 -17.33
C PHE A 157 1.97 -11.70 -18.30
N THR A 158 2.49 -10.48 -18.37
CA THR A 158 2.01 -9.42 -19.25
C THR A 158 2.77 -9.35 -20.56
N ASN A 159 3.84 -10.15 -20.71
CA ASN A 159 4.79 -10.08 -21.82
C ASN A 159 5.33 -8.65 -22.02
N SER A 160 5.73 -8.02 -20.91
CA SER A 160 6.18 -6.62 -20.90
C SER A 160 7.50 -6.46 -20.16
N PHE A 161 8.16 -5.33 -20.40
CA PHE A 161 9.39 -4.95 -19.71
C PHE A 161 9.10 -3.84 -18.70
N VAL A 162 9.52 -4.04 -17.45
CA VAL A 162 9.36 -3.10 -16.33
C VAL A 162 10.71 -2.48 -15.99
N GLY A 163 10.74 -1.20 -15.63
CA GLY A 163 11.97 -0.47 -15.27
C GLY A 163 12.49 0.51 -16.32
N LEU A 164 11.73 0.70 -17.40
CA LEU A 164 11.84 1.85 -18.30
C LEU A 164 10.87 2.94 -17.84
N VAL A 165 11.08 4.19 -18.26
CA VAL A 165 10.19 5.31 -17.90
C VAL A 165 8.98 5.34 -18.86
N PRO A 166 7.77 4.92 -18.44
CA PRO A 166 6.60 4.98 -19.31
C PRO A 166 6.31 6.42 -19.75
N PRO A 167 5.87 6.63 -21.00
CA PRO A 167 5.45 7.95 -21.45
C PRO A 167 4.21 8.41 -20.69
N LEU A 168 4.16 9.71 -20.44
CA LEU A 168 3.04 10.37 -19.77
C LEU A 168 2.10 10.97 -20.81
N ASN A 169 0.80 10.71 -20.66
CA ASN A 169 -0.27 11.41 -21.34
C ASN A 169 -1.00 12.29 -20.32
N ASP A 170 -0.88 13.61 -20.43
CA ASP A 170 -1.42 14.56 -19.45
C ASP A 170 -1.01 14.23 -18.00
N GLY A 171 0.25 13.85 -17.82
CA GLY A 171 0.81 13.45 -16.53
C GLY A 171 0.41 12.07 -16.02
N ILE A 172 -0.45 11.33 -16.75
CA ILE A 172 -0.80 9.95 -16.45
C ILE A 172 0.13 8.99 -17.20
N PRO A 173 0.81 8.04 -16.54
CA PRO A 173 1.65 7.07 -17.22
C PRO A 173 0.82 6.08 -18.06
N THR A 174 1.36 5.68 -19.20
CA THR A 174 0.72 4.70 -20.07
C THR A 174 0.97 3.27 -19.55
N THR A 175 -0.10 2.62 -19.05
CA THR A 175 -0.07 1.23 -18.59
C THR A 175 0.39 0.27 -19.69
N LEU A 176 1.29 -0.66 -19.36
CA LEU A 176 1.81 -1.69 -20.27
C LEU A 176 2.41 -1.15 -21.59
N HIS A 177 2.95 0.08 -21.59
CA HIS A 177 3.54 0.67 -22.79
C HIS A 177 4.63 -0.20 -23.45
N TYR A 178 5.46 -0.85 -22.63
CA TYR A 178 6.57 -1.70 -23.08
C TYR A 178 6.18 -3.18 -23.24
N GLN A 179 4.98 -3.45 -23.75
CA GLN A 179 4.52 -4.79 -24.14
C GLN A 179 4.82 -5.02 -25.63
N THR A 180 5.52 -6.10 -25.97
CA THR A 180 5.81 -6.41 -27.38
C THR A 180 6.18 -7.86 -27.64
N ASP A 181 5.78 -8.35 -28.82
CA ASP A 181 6.28 -9.59 -29.42
C ASP A 181 7.43 -9.36 -30.40
N SER A 182 7.87 -8.10 -30.59
CA SER A 182 8.89 -7.73 -31.58
C SER A 182 10.25 -7.49 -30.94
N PHE A 183 11.23 -8.32 -31.31
CA PHE A 183 12.63 -8.11 -30.92
C PHE A 183 13.21 -6.78 -31.44
N LYS A 184 12.72 -6.29 -32.59
CA LYS A 184 13.15 -5.00 -33.14
C LYS A 184 12.73 -3.84 -32.22
N LYS A 185 11.45 -3.80 -31.81
CA LYS A 185 10.95 -2.81 -30.85
C LYS A 185 11.69 -2.88 -29.52
N LEU A 186 11.94 -4.10 -29.03
CA LEU A 186 12.72 -4.32 -27.82
C LEU A 186 14.12 -3.67 -27.90
N ARG A 187 14.83 -3.89 -29.02
CA ARG A 187 16.16 -3.29 -29.25
C ARG A 187 16.09 -1.76 -29.30
N GLU A 188 15.06 -1.21 -29.94
CA GLU A 188 14.82 0.23 -30.02
C GLU A 188 14.63 0.82 -28.61
N TRP A 189 13.79 0.21 -27.78
CA TRP A 189 13.57 0.68 -26.41
C TRP A 189 14.83 0.66 -25.56
N PHE A 190 15.61 -0.43 -25.61
CA PHE A 190 16.83 -0.55 -24.81
C PHE A 190 17.93 0.44 -25.23
N SER A 191 17.83 1.00 -26.44
CA SER A 191 18.80 1.97 -26.96
C SER A 191 18.36 3.41 -26.70
N ASN A 192 17.06 3.69 -26.72
CA ASN A 192 16.52 5.05 -26.78
C ASN A 192 15.78 5.48 -25.51
N GLU A 193 15.28 4.54 -24.70
CA GLU A 193 14.42 4.85 -23.56
C GLU A 193 15.23 5.00 -22.27
N ASP A 194 14.82 5.96 -21.45
CA ASP A 194 15.42 6.17 -20.13
C ASP A 194 15.04 5.02 -19.19
N ARG A 195 16.04 4.53 -18.44
CA ARG A 195 15.81 3.63 -17.31
C ARG A 195 15.30 4.42 -16.11
N SER A 196 14.25 3.91 -15.46
CA SER A 196 13.75 4.51 -14.24
C SER A 196 14.77 4.39 -13.11
N HIS A 197 14.93 5.46 -12.34
CA HIS A 197 15.76 5.48 -11.14
C HIS A 197 14.99 5.94 -9.90
N LEU A 198 13.74 6.30 -10.12
CA LEU A 198 12.75 6.62 -9.11
C LEU A 198 11.49 5.82 -9.44
N ILE A 199 10.73 5.44 -8.42
CA ILE A 199 9.35 5.00 -8.56
C ILE A 199 8.48 6.10 -7.94
N ASN A 200 7.55 6.64 -8.74
CA ASN A 200 6.49 7.50 -8.24
C ASN A 200 5.36 6.62 -7.69
N ILE A 201 4.97 6.88 -6.44
CA ILE A 201 4.00 6.08 -5.69
C ILE A 201 2.83 6.95 -5.30
N HIS A 202 1.62 6.44 -5.56
CA HIS A 202 0.36 7.06 -5.17
C HIS A 202 -0.33 6.21 -4.09
N MET A 203 -0.37 6.72 -2.87
CA MET A 203 -1.05 6.08 -1.75
C MET A 203 -2.36 6.80 -1.46
N ILE A 204 -3.39 6.06 -1.07
CA ILE A 204 -4.67 6.59 -0.59
C ILE A 204 -4.85 6.17 0.85
N GLN A 205 -4.90 7.14 1.75
CA GLN A 205 -5.17 6.95 3.17
C GLN A 205 -6.67 7.15 3.43
N PRO A 206 -7.43 6.10 3.79
CA PRO A 206 -8.82 6.26 4.18
C PRO A 206 -8.91 7.10 5.46
N ILE A 207 -9.90 7.99 5.51
CA ILE A 207 -10.25 8.76 6.72
C ILE A 207 -11.44 8.05 7.35
N THR A 208 -11.23 7.48 8.54
CA THR A 208 -12.26 6.75 9.28
C THR A 208 -12.32 7.26 10.72
N ASN A 209 -13.48 7.09 11.35
CA ASN A 209 -13.65 7.29 12.80
C ASN A 209 -13.32 6.01 13.59
N MET A 210 -12.68 5.01 12.97
CA MET A 210 -12.34 3.77 13.64
C MET A 210 -11.18 4.00 14.62
N GLN A 211 -11.19 3.30 15.75
CA GLN A 211 -10.11 3.39 16.76
C GLN A 211 -8.76 2.94 16.21
N ILE A 212 -8.76 2.05 15.22
CA ILE A 212 -7.56 1.57 14.55
C ILE A 212 -7.44 2.29 13.22
N ALA A 213 -6.31 2.96 13.01
CA ALA A 213 -6.01 3.64 11.76
C ALA A 213 -6.03 2.62 10.60
N PRO A 214 -6.79 2.89 9.52
CA PRO A 214 -6.89 1.98 8.41
C PRO A 214 -5.58 1.93 7.62
N ASN A 215 -5.27 0.76 7.05
CA ASN A 215 -4.09 0.62 6.20
C ASN A 215 -4.25 1.48 4.93
N PRO A 216 -3.18 2.20 4.52
CA PRO A 216 -3.19 2.93 3.27
C PRO A 216 -3.25 1.96 2.08
N PHE A 217 -3.91 2.40 1.02
CA PHE A 217 -4.07 1.65 -0.21
C PHE A 217 -3.11 2.17 -1.29
N LEU A 218 -2.31 1.28 -1.88
CA LEU A 218 -1.46 1.62 -3.01
C LEU A 218 -2.30 1.68 -4.29
N LEU A 219 -2.59 2.90 -4.75
CA LEU A 219 -3.42 3.15 -5.92
C LEU A 219 -2.67 2.86 -7.23
N SER A 220 -1.43 3.35 -7.35
CA SER A 220 -0.59 3.19 -8.53
C SER A 220 0.87 3.39 -8.18
N ALA A 221 1.76 2.74 -8.94
CA ALA A 221 3.20 2.98 -8.91
C ALA A 221 3.80 2.82 -10.30
N PHE A 222 4.74 3.70 -10.65
CA PHE A 222 5.43 3.63 -11.95
C PHE A 222 6.84 4.20 -11.92
N GLY A 223 7.71 3.68 -12.79
CA GLY A 223 9.07 4.18 -12.95
C GLY A 223 9.09 5.62 -13.47
N THR A 224 10.02 6.43 -12.98
CA THR A 224 10.22 7.79 -13.50
C THR A 224 11.70 8.18 -13.50
N ASN A 225 12.02 9.17 -14.32
CA ASN A 225 13.29 9.91 -14.32
C ASN A 225 13.13 11.32 -13.72
N ASN A 226 11.97 11.63 -13.13
CA ASN A 226 11.63 12.94 -12.57
C ASN A 226 11.75 14.11 -13.58
N LYS A 227 11.55 13.87 -14.87
CA LYS A 227 11.53 14.93 -15.92
C LYS A 227 10.15 15.54 -16.17
N TYR A 228 9.10 15.10 -15.48
CA TYR A 228 7.76 15.67 -15.58
C TYR A 228 7.67 17.04 -14.89
N GLU A 229 6.70 17.84 -15.30
CA GLU A 229 6.52 19.21 -14.85
C GLU A 229 5.38 19.35 -13.83
N ALA A 230 5.28 20.52 -13.20
CA ALA A 230 4.20 20.81 -12.26
C ALA A 230 2.80 20.62 -12.87
N ILE A 231 2.62 20.91 -14.16
CA ILE A 231 1.34 20.74 -14.85
C ILE A 231 0.93 19.26 -14.97
N ASP A 232 1.88 18.36 -15.14
CA ASP A 232 1.64 16.91 -15.20
C ASP A 232 1.15 16.38 -13.86
N ILE A 233 1.73 16.89 -12.75
CA ILE A 233 1.28 16.58 -11.39
C ILE A 233 -0.17 17.03 -11.19
N ILE A 234 -0.49 18.27 -11.57
CA ILE A 234 -1.84 18.85 -11.41
C ILE A 234 -2.88 18.03 -12.19
N ARG A 235 -2.60 17.73 -13.46
CA ARG A 235 -3.51 16.94 -14.31
C ARG A 235 -3.75 15.56 -13.71
N ARG A 236 -2.70 14.93 -13.17
CA ARG A 236 -2.81 13.65 -12.48
C ARG A 236 -3.63 13.72 -11.19
N TRP A 237 -3.46 14.75 -10.37
CA TRP A 237 -4.29 14.95 -9.17
C TRP A 237 -5.76 15.16 -9.52
N ILE A 238 -6.06 15.97 -10.53
CA ILE A 238 -7.43 16.17 -11.03
C ILE A 238 -8.02 14.85 -11.50
N TRP A 239 -7.28 14.08 -12.30
CA TRP A 239 -7.74 12.80 -12.80
C TRP A 239 -7.97 11.77 -11.69
N ILE A 240 -7.05 11.66 -10.71
CA ILE A 240 -7.24 10.80 -9.52
C ILE A 240 -8.50 11.22 -8.76
N PHE A 241 -8.72 12.52 -8.57
CA PHE A 241 -9.90 13.05 -7.90
C PHE A 241 -11.19 12.68 -8.66
N GLU A 242 -11.22 12.90 -9.98
CA GLU A 242 -12.39 12.62 -10.83
C GLU A 242 -12.70 11.12 -10.89
N GLN A 243 -11.70 10.27 -11.13
CA GLN A 243 -11.88 8.82 -11.17
C GLN A 243 -12.31 8.24 -9.81
N SER A 244 -11.78 8.78 -8.71
CA SER A 244 -12.24 8.39 -7.37
C SER A 244 -13.69 8.81 -7.13
N SER A 245 -14.08 10.01 -7.60
CA SER A 245 -15.45 10.51 -7.47
C SER A 245 -16.46 9.66 -8.25
N LEU A 246 -16.07 9.06 -9.38
CA LEU A 246 -16.92 8.10 -10.12
C LEU A 246 -17.21 6.83 -9.32
N GLN A 247 -16.37 6.51 -8.33
CA GLN A 247 -16.51 5.37 -7.42
C GLN A 247 -17.13 5.77 -6.07
N ASP A 248 -17.76 6.95 -6.01
CA ASP A 248 -18.29 7.56 -4.78
C ASP A 248 -17.23 7.81 -3.69
N ILE A 249 -15.95 7.96 -4.07
CA ILE A 249 -14.87 8.25 -3.13
C ILE A 249 -14.48 9.72 -3.23
N ARG A 250 -14.58 10.44 -2.11
CA ARG A 250 -14.11 11.82 -1.97
C ARG A 250 -12.66 11.88 -1.53
N ILE A 251 -11.78 12.26 -2.45
CA ILE A 251 -10.42 12.72 -2.10
C ILE A 251 -10.51 14.15 -1.56
N VAL A 252 -10.14 14.36 -0.29
CA VAL A 252 -10.21 15.69 0.34
C VAL A 252 -8.93 16.51 0.16
N GLY A 253 -7.81 15.85 -0.12
CA GLY A 253 -6.53 16.52 -0.28
C GLY A 253 -5.42 15.62 -0.81
N PHE A 254 -4.34 16.27 -1.23
CA PHE A 254 -3.09 15.65 -1.67
C PHE A 254 -1.94 16.08 -0.75
N SER A 255 -1.08 15.13 -0.40
CA SER A 255 0.15 15.37 0.36
C SER A 255 1.37 14.89 -0.41
N THR A 256 2.46 15.62 -0.29
CA THR A 256 3.72 15.28 -0.96
C THR A 256 4.89 15.99 -0.27
N ASP A 257 6.10 15.62 -0.67
CA ASP A 257 7.32 16.28 -0.22
C ASP A 257 7.47 17.70 -0.82
N GLY A 258 8.40 18.48 -0.30
CA GLY A 258 8.74 19.80 -0.78
C GLY A 258 9.72 19.83 -1.95
N ASP A 259 9.61 18.92 -2.92
CA ASP A 259 10.28 19.07 -4.22
C ASP A 259 9.66 20.29 -4.96
N PRO A 260 10.48 21.14 -5.61
CA PRO A 260 10.02 22.37 -6.24
C PRO A 260 8.84 22.21 -7.21
N LYS A 261 8.72 21.08 -7.91
CA LYS A 261 7.65 20.83 -8.87
C LYS A 261 6.31 20.58 -8.19
N TYR A 262 6.32 19.81 -7.12
CA TYR A 262 5.15 19.62 -6.26
C TYR A 262 4.74 20.91 -5.57
N MET A 263 5.70 21.69 -5.08
CA MET A 263 5.42 23.02 -4.52
C MET A 263 4.80 23.97 -5.54
N ARG A 264 5.31 23.97 -6.77
CA ARG A 264 4.72 24.75 -7.85
C ARG A 264 3.31 24.26 -8.18
N ALA A 265 3.07 22.95 -8.19
CA ALA A 265 1.73 22.37 -8.40
C ALA A 265 0.75 22.82 -7.31
N MET A 266 1.12 22.70 -6.03
CA MET A 266 0.32 23.16 -4.89
C MET A 266 -0.04 24.64 -5.01
N ARG A 267 0.93 25.50 -5.33
CA ARG A 267 0.71 26.95 -5.49
C ARG A 267 -0.30 27.25 -6.59
N LEU A 268 -0.16 26.60 -7.75
CA LEU A 268 -1.04 26.77 -8.90
C LEU A 268 -2.46 26.30 -8.61
N VAL A 269 -2.62 25.18 -7.89
CA VAL A 269 -3.92 24.60 -7.56
C VAL A 269 -4.66 25.41 -6.49
N THR A 270 -3.94 25.89 -5.48
CA THR A 270 -4.52 26.64 -4.37
C THR A 270 -4.75 28.12 -4.67
N GLY A 271 -4.24 28.62 -5.81
CA GLY A 271 -4.30 30.04 -6.14
C GLY A 271 -3.28 30.89 -5.38
N PHE A 272 -2.29 30.28 -4.72
CA PHE A 272 -1.33 30.98 -3.87
C PHE A 272 -0.28 31.75 -4.68
N PHE A 273 -0.57 33.03 -4.91
CA PHE A 273 0.23 33.96 -5.71
C PHE A 273 0.51 33.49 -7.16
N ALA A 274 -0.28 32.53 -7.66
CA ALA A 274 -0.19 32.00 -9.01
C ALA A 274 -1.53 31.34 -9.37
N SER A 275 -1.90 31.35 -10.65
CA SER A 275 -3.13 30.71 -11.14
C SER A 275 -2.89 29.96 -12.44
N LEU A 276 -3.70 28.94 -12.69
CA LEU A 276 -3.74 28.25 -13.97
C LEU A 276 -4.64 29.04 -14.92
N PRO A 277 -4.14 29.54 -16.06
CA PRO A 277 -4.93 30.39 -16.96
C PRO A 277 -6.15 29.65 -17.54
N ASN A 278 -6.04 28.33 -17.74
CA ASN A 278 -7.04 27.53 -18.44
C ASN A 278 -7.80 26.52 -17.56
N ILE A 279 -7.47 26.43 -16.26
CA ILE A 279 -8.08 25.45 -15.35
C ILE A 279 -8.60 26.18 -14.12
N LYS A 280 -9.93 26.33 -14.03
CA LYS A 280 -10.61 27.00 -12.91
C LYS A 280 -11.06 25.98 -11.86
N LEU A 281 -10.14 25.52 -11.02
CA LEU A 281 -10.40 24.49 -10.01
C LEU A 281 -11.41 24.91 -8.95
N ASN A 282 -11.51 26.21 -8.67
CA ASN A 282 -12.48 26.79 -7.72
C ASN A 282 -13.93 26.77 -8.23
N SER A 283 -14.15 26.50 -9.52
CA SER A 283 -15.48 26.52 -10.16
C SER A 283 -16.04 25.10 -10.35
N TYR A 284 -15.35 24.07 -9.87
CA TYR A 284 -15.83 22.69 -9.90
C TYR A 284 -17.06 22.56 -8.99
N THR A 285 -18.08 21.84 -9.45
CA THR A 285 -19.34 21.62 -8.70
C THR A 285 -19.13 20.99 -7.33
N ASN A 286 -18.03 20.25 -7.20
CA ASN A 286 -17.71 19.47 -6.01
C ASN A 286 -16.67 20.19 -5.13
N ALA A 287 -16.32 21.45 -5.43
CA ALA A 287 -15.44 22.22 -4.56
C ALA A 287 -16.08 22.40 -3.18
N PHE A 288 -15.29 22.30 -2.11
CA PHE A 288 -15.75 22.62 -0.77
C PHE A 288 -15.40 24.07 -0.44
N HIS A 289 -16.21 24.67 0.44
CA HIS A 289 -16.04 26.03 0.89
C HIS A 289 -15.47 26.08 2.30
N VAL A 290 -14.39 26.83 2.48
CA VAL A 290 -13.78 27.09 3.79
C VAL A 290 -14.29 28.42 4.30
N LYS A 291 -14.89 28.42 5.50
CA LYS A 291 -15.30 29.66 6.17
C LYS A 291 -14.07 30.36 6.73
N ILE A 292 -13.56 31.35 6.01
CA ILE A 292 -12.43 32.17 6.44
C ILE A 292 -12.93 33.27 7.39
N PRO A 293 -12.41 33.35 8.63
CA PRO A 293 -12.74 34.45 9.55
C PRO A 293 -12.35 35.82 8.96
N LYS A 294 -13.20 36.83 9.14
CA LYS A 294 -13.00 38.17 8.53
C LYS A 294 -11.77 38.90 9.06
N ASP A 295 -11.32 38.54 10.27
CA ASP A 295 -10.15 39.05 10.97
C ASP A 295 -8.84 38.36 10.57
N TRP A 296 -8.89 37.36 9.68
CA TRP A 296 -7.70 36.67 9.18
C TRP A 296 -7.10 37.37 7.96
N ASN A 297 -6.63 38.60 8.17
CA ASN A 297 -5.99 39.45 7.16
C ASN A 297 -4.71 38.81 6.58
N TRP A 298 -4.18 37.80 7.26
CA TRP A 298 -2.96 37.07 6.92
C TRP A 298 -3.23 35.81 6.08
N TYR A 299 -4.49 35.39 5.91
CA TYR A 299 -4.86 34.21 5.14
C TYR A 299 -5.05 34.56 3.66
N PHE A 300 -4.22 33.98 2.78
CA PHE A 300 -4.15 34.35 1.36
C PHE A 300 -4.88 33.41 0.41
N LEU A 301 -5.35 32.26 0.89
CA LEU A 301 -6.06 31.31 0.04
C LEU A 301 -7.52 31.74 -0.13
N GLY A 302 -8.11 31.42 -1.28
CA GLY A 302 -9.54 31.64 -1.55
C GLY A 302 -10.44 30.80 -0.63
N ASP A 303 -11.75 31.03 -0.69
CA ASP A 303 -12.74 30.31 0.10
C ASP A 303 -13.23 29.01 -0.56
N SER A 304 -12.94 28.79 -1.85
CA SER A 304 -13.37 27.61 -2.62
C SER A 304 -12.18 26.78 -3.10
N HIS A 305 -12.19 25.48 -2.79
CA HIS A 305 -11.12 24.55 -3.14
C HIS A 305 -11.68 23.20 -3.61
N LEU A 306 -11.09 22.63 -4.66
CA LEU A 306 -11.41 21.27 -5.09
C LEU A 306 -10.91 20.22 -4.09
N PHE A 307 -9.65 20.38 -3.67
CA PHE A 307 -8.97 19.55 -2.69
C PHE A 307 -7.90 20.39 -1.96
N LEU A 308 -7.54 19.99 -0.74
CA LEU A 308 -6.48 20.61 0.04
C LEU A 308 -5.09 20.11 -0.40
N CYS A 309 -4.06 20.91 -0.14
CA CYS A 309 -2.66 20.53 -0.38
C CYS A 309 -1.88 20.61 0.93
N PHE A 310 -1.17 19.53 1.28
CA PHE A 310 -0.35 19.47 2.49
C PHE A 310 1.07 19.04 2.16
N GLN A 311 2.04 19.62 2.86
CA GLN A 311 3.40 19.11 2.83
C GLN A 311 3.64 18.14 3.99
N ASP A 312 4.57 17.22 3.83
CA ASP A 312 5.07 16.42 4.95
C ASP A 312 5.68 17.34 6.04
N ALA A 313 5.04 17.34 7.20
CA ALA A 313 5.47 18.12 8.36
C ALA A 313 6.85 17.69 8.88
N THR A 314 7.22 16.42 8.72
CA THR A 314 8.53 15.89 9.13
C THR A 314 9.66 16.56 8.34
N HIS A 315 9.48 16.70 7.03
CA HIS A 315 10.44 17.39 6.17
C HIS A 315 10.46 18.90 6.43
N LEU A 316 9.33 19.51 6.73
CA LEU A 316 9.27 20.92 7.16
C LEU A 316 10.05 21.15 8.47
N CYS A 317 9.83 20.32 9.48
CA CYS A 317 10.57 20.38 10.75
C CYS A 317 12.08 20.19 10.53
N THR A 318 12.46 19.26 9.66
CA THR A 318 13.88 19.04 9.31
C THR A 318 14.49 20.26 8.61
N LYS A 319 13.78 20.87 7.66
CA LYS A 319 14.21 22.11 6.99
C LYS A 319 14.34 23.27 7.97
N LEU A 320 13.37 23.43 8.87
CA LEU A 320 13.40 24.44 9.93
C LEU A 320 14.59 24.24 10.87
N ARG A 321 14.81 23.00 11.34
CA ARG A 321 15.98 22.65 12.15
C ARG A 321 17.28 23.00 11.43
N ASN A 322 17.43 22.60 10.17
CA ASN A 322 18.64 22.89 9.39
C ASN A 322 18.85 24.41 9.20
N ARG A 323 17.77 25.18 9.07
CA ARG A 323 17.81 26.64 8.98
C ARG A 323 18.24 27.28 10.29
N LEU A 324 17.67 26.84 11.42
CA LEU A 324 18.05 27.28 12.76
C LEU A 324 19.50 26.95 13.09
N LEU A 325 20.01 25.83 12.58
CA LEU A 325 21.39 25.36 12.79
C LEU A 325 22.38 25.83 11.71
N SER A 326 21.94 26.66 10.76
CA SER A 326 22.82 27.17 9.71
C SER A 326 23.54 28.44 10.12
N ARG A 327 24.88 28.43 10.02
CA ARG A 327 25.71 29.64 10.16
C ARG A 327 25.69 30.54 8.92
N THR A 328 25.29 30.00 7.77
CA THR A 328 25.31 30.74 6.49
C THR A 328 23.98 31.39 6.16
N ALA A 329 22.92 31.00 6.86
CA ALA A 329 21.56 31.31 6.46
C ALA A 329 20.84 32.06 7.59
N ASN A 330 20.69 33.37 7.46
CA ASN A 330 19.97 34.22 8.42
C ASN A 330 18.48 33.86 8.53
N MET A 331 18.00 33.62 9.74
CA MET A 331 16.57 33.45 10.04
C MET A 331 16.08 34.60 10.91
N LEU A 332 15.04 35.28 10.46
CA LEU A 332 14.38 36.35 11.20
C LEU A 332 13.04 35.84 11.73
N ILE A 333 12.79 36.04 13.02
CA ILE A 333 11.47 35.85 13.64
C ILE A 333 11.07 37.18 14.27
N GLY A 334 10.06 37.83 13.69
CA GLY A 334 9.71 39.21 14.03
C GLY A 334 10.90 40.14 13.80
N ASN A 335 11.32 40.86 14.85
CA ASN A 335 12.46 41.77 14.81
C ASN A 335 13.77 41.13 15.29
N HIS A 336 13.80 39.82 15.53
CA HIS A 336 14.96 39.11 16.06
C HIS A 336 15.66 38.29 14.99
N CYS A 337 16.99 38.37 14.95
CA CYS A 337 17.84 37.48 14.18
C CYS A 337 18.25 36.29 15.04
N ILE A 338 18.03 35.08 14.52
CA ILE A 338 18.50 33.86 15.17
C ILE A 338 19.95 33.62 14.76
N SER A 339 20.84 33.58 15.75
CA SER A 339 22.25 33.21 15.60
C SER A 339 22.60 32.07 16.55
N ILE A 340 23.52 31.19 16.13
CA ILE A 340 24.01 30.04 16.90
C ILE A 340 25.30 30.40 17.63
#